data_AF-A0AAD5MHA0-F1
#
_entry.id   AF-A0AAD5MHA0-F1
#
_cell.length_a   1.000
_cell.length_b   1.000
_cell.length_c   1.000
_cell.angle_alpha   90.00
_cell.angle_beta   90.00
_cell.angle_gamma   90.00
#
_symmetry.space_group_name_H-M   'P 1'
#
loop_
_entity.id
_entity.type
_entity.pdbx_description
1 polymer ?
#
loop_
_entity_poly.entity_id
_entity_poly.type
_entity_poly.pdbx_seq_one_letter_code
_entity_poly.pdbx_strand_id
1 'polypeptide(L)'
;MQEKKLCHRSRRSRQTVYDESILDVILSNYDWNPIPTIKDDPTEDYELFVGRPKRCADSASLTQPRREDLISSITMELLKKRKKLKLDPNVTHLARLT
;
A
#
# COMPACT_ATOMS: atom_id res chain seq x y z
N MET A 1 -3.85 33.60 23.13
CA MET A 1 -3.07 32.41 22.73
C MET A 1 -3.77 31.78 21.54
N GLN A 2 -3.10 31.60 20.40
CA GLN A 2 -3.71 31.00 19.20
C GLN A 2 -3.56 29.48 19.28
N GLU A 3 -4.70 28.77 19.36
CA GLU A 3 -4.74 27.31 19.25
C GLU A 3 -4.35 26.89 17.83
N LYS A 4 -3.19 26.24 17.71
CA LYS A 4 -2.79 25.58 16.48
C LYS A 4 -3.63 24.31 16.34
N LYS A 5 -4.67 24.35 15.51
CA LYS A 5 -5.39 23.14 15.07
C LYS A 5 -4.39 22.23 14.34
N LEU A 6 -3.80 21.29 15.07
CA LEU A 6 -3.04 20.19 14.51
C LEU A 6 -4.00 19.33 13.71
N CYS A 7 -4.20 19.66 12.44
CA CYS A 7 -4.84 18.77 11.48
C CYS A 7 -3.89 17.59 11.23
N HIS A 8 -3.81 16.67 12.19
CA HIS A 8 -3.09 15.42 12.05
C HIS A 8 -3.88 14.58 11.04
N ARG A 9 -3.59 14.76 9.74
CA ARG A 9 -4.03 13.78 8.75
C ARG A 9 -3.39 12.47 9.18
N SER A 10 -4.21 11.49 9.54
CA SER A 10 -3.74 10.13 9.74
C SER A 10 -3.00 9.71 8.48
N ARG A 11 -1.89 8.98 8.66
CA ARG A 11 -1.15 8.38 7.56
C ARG A 11 -2.17 7.58 6.75
N ARG A 12 -2.44 7.97 5.49
CA ARG A 12 -3.32 7.21 4.61
C ARG A 12 -2.79 5.77 4.59
N SER A 13 -3.49 4.85 5.23
CA SER A 13 -3.23 3.43 5.04
C SER A 13 -3.48 3.16 3.56
N ARG A 14 -2.52 2.49 2.92
CA ARG A 14 -2.71 2.08 1.53
C ARG A 14 -3.80 1.01 1.58
N GLN A 15 -4.99 1.34 1.11
CA GLN A 15 -6.06 0.35 0.98
C GLN A 15 -5.65 -0.61 -0.15
N THR A 16 -5.43 -1.87 0.19
CA THR A 16 -5.16 -2.91 -0.80
C THR A 16 -6.34 -2.97 -1.76
N VAL A 17 -6.08 -2.87 -3.06
CA VAL A 17 -7.10 -3.04 -4.10
C VAL A 17 -6.92 -4.45 -4.63
N TYR A 18 -8.03 -5.16 -4.82
CA TYR A 18 -8.03 -6.52 -5.33
C TYR A 18 -8.67 -6.53 -6.72
N ASP A 19 -8.17 -7.41 -7.59
CA ASP A 19 -8.91 -7.74 -8.80
C ASP A 19 -10.00 -8.74 -8.43
N GLU A 20 -11.25 -8.29 -8.46
CA GLU A 20 -12.41 -9.10 -8.07
C GLU A 20 -12.57 -10.33 -8.97
N SER A 21 -12.26 -10.21 -10.27
CA SER A 21 -12.39 -11.32 -11.22
C SER A 21 -11.34 -12.40 -10.97
N ILE A 22 -10.10 -12.00 -10.68
CA ILE A 22 -9.02 -12.92 -10.33
C ILE A 22 -9.30 -13.53 -8.95
N LEU A 23 -9.77 -12.72 -7.98
CA LEU A 23 -10.10 -13.20 -6.63
C LEU A 23 -11.18 -14.28 -6.68
N ASP A 24 -12.25 -14.07 -7.46
CA ASP A 24 -13.36 -15.02 -7.59
C ASP A 24 -12.91 -16.35 -8.24
N VAL A 25 -12.06 -16.26 -9.27
CA VAL A 25 -11.44 -17.42 -9.93
C VAL A 25 -10.51 -18.17 -8.97
N ILE A 26 -9.71 -17.45 -8.18
CA ILE A 26 -8.79 -18.05 -7.20
C ILE A 26 -9.60 -18.76 -6.10
N LEU A 27 -10.63 -18.12 -5.54
CA LEU A 27 -11.47 -18.71 -4.50
C LEU A 27 -12.22 -19.94 -4.99
N SER A 28 -12.74 -19.90 -6.23
CA SER A 28 -13.49 -21.01 -6.84
C SER A 28 -12.60 -22.22 -7.17
N ASN A 29 -11.34 -21.99 -7.54
CA ASN A 29 -10.38 -23.05 -7.86
C ASN A 29 -9.51 -23.44 -6.66
N TYR A 30 -9.64 -22.76 -5.52
CA TYR A 30 -8.83 -23.06 -4.35
C TYR A 30 -9.24 -24.41 -3.78
N ASP A 31 -8.25 -25.26 -3.51
CA ASP A 31 -8.50 -26.53 -2.87
C ASP A 31 -8.82 -26.32 -1.39
N TRP A 32 -10.12 -26.16 -1.11
CA TRP A 32 -10.66 -26.04 0.23
C TRP A 32 -10.67 -27.36 1.00
N ASN A 33 -10.01 -28.41 0.49
CA ASN A 33 -9.93 -29.73 1.08
C ASN A 33 -9.99 -29.64 2.62
N PRO A 34 -10.90 -30.40 3.25
CA PRO A 34 -11.15 -30.30 4.68
C PRO A 34 -9.80 -30.41 5.38
N ILE A 35 -9.53 -29.46 6.28
CA ILE A 35 -8.35 -29.51 7.14
C ILE A 35 -8.33 -30.94 7.69
N PRO A 36 -7.28 -31.73 7.39
CA PRO A 36 -7.26 -33.13 7.79
C PRO A 36 -7.28 -33.12 9.31
N THR A 37 -8.48 -33.41 9.83
CA THR A 37 -8.80 -33.74 11.21
C THR A 37 -8.24 -32.73 12.22
N ILE A 38 -9.14 -31.93 12.80
CA ILE A 38 -8.96 -31.12 14.02
C ILE A 38 -7.62 -31.45 14.69
N LYS A 39 -6.61 -30.59 14.49
CA LYS A 39 -5.34 -30.80 15.16
C LYS A 39 -5.60 -30.75 16.66
N ASP A 40 -4.81 -31.49 17.43
CA ASP A 40 -4.94 -31.52 18.89
C ASP A 40 -4.85 -30.11 19.53
N ASP A 41 -4.29 -29.13 18.82
CA ASP A 41 -4.34 -27.70 19.13
C ASP A 41 -5.32 -26.92 18.20
N PRO A 42 -6.45 -26.41 18.75
CA PRO A 42 -7.40 -25.55 18.03
C PRO A 42 -6.80 -24.25 17.47
N THR A 43 -5.67 -23.79 18.01
CA THR A 43 -5.01 -22.54 17.59
C THR A 43 -4.30 -22.73 16.26
N GLU A 44 -3.66 -23.88 16.05
CA GLU A 44 -3.00 -24.21 14.78
C GLU A 44 -4.01 -24.32 13.63
N ASP A 45 -5.20 -24.84 13.91
CA ASP A 45 -6.29 -24.92 12.94
C ASP A 45 -6.78 -23.53 12.54
N TYR A 46 -6.81 -22.57 13.47
CA TYR A 46 -7.18 -21.19 13.19
C TYR A 46 -6.15 -20.47 12.32
N GLU A 47 -4.86 -20.58 12.61
CA GLU A 47 -3.82 -19.96 11.79
C GLU A 47 -3.79 -20.52 10.37
N LEU A 48 -3.97 -21.84 10.23
CA LEU A 48 -4.07 -22.50 8.93
C LEU A 48 -5.32 -22.04 8.17
N PHE A 49 -6.46 -21.92 8.86
CA PHE A 49 -7.69 -21.42 8.28
C PHE A 49 -7.52 -19.97 7.78
N VAL A 50 -6.95 -19.07 8.59
CA VAL A 50 -6.75 -17.65 8.22
C VAL A 50 -5.67 -17.48 7.14
N GLY A 51 -4.65 -18.35 7.15
CA GLY A 51 -3.56 -18.32 6.17
C GLY A 51 -4.02 -18.59 4.74
N ARG A 52 -5.07 -19.41 4.54
CA ARG A 52 -5.59 -19.77 3.22
C ARG A 52 -6.25 -18.57 2.49
N PRO A 53 -7.30 -17.90 3.04
CA PRO A 53 -7.88 -16.70 2.45
C PRO A 53 -6.85 -15.58 2.26
N LYS A 54 -5.90 -15.44 3.19
CA LYS A 54 -4.84 -14.44 3.07
C LYS A 54 -3.97 -14.66 1.85
N ARG A 55 -3.59 -15.90 1.55
CA ARG A 55 -2.83 -16.24 0.32
C ARG A 55 -3.65 -15.96 -0.94
N CYS A 56 -4.95 -16.25 -0.94
CA CYS A 56 -5.84 -15.92 -2.05
C CYS A 56 -5.91 -14.39 -2.27
N ALA A 57 -6.10 -13.63 -1.20
CA ALA A 57 -6.14 -12.17 -1.24
C ALA A 57 -4.80 -11.57 -1.71
N ASP A 58 -3.67 -12.08 -1.22
CA ASP A 58 -2.34 -11.64 -1.65
C ASP A 58 -2.13 -11.92 -3.15
N SER A 59 -2.61 -13.07 -3.65
CA SER A 59 -2.53 -13.45 -5.07
C SER A 59 -3.41 -12.60 -5.97
N ALA A 60 -4.56 -12.15 -5.48
CA ALA A 60 -5.45 -11.23 -6.18
C ALA A 60 -5.13 -9.74 -5.95
N SER A 61 -4.09 -9.45 -5.16
CA SER A 61 -3.75 -8.07 -4.82
C SER A 61 -3.18 -7.35 -6.04
N LEU A 62 -3.77 -6.20 -6.35
CA LEU A 62 -3.23 -5.31 -7.36
C LEU A 62 -2.09 -4.52 -6.73
N THR A 63 -0.91 -4.59 -7.35
CA THR A 63 0.17 -3.65 -7.04
C THR A 63 -0.34 -2.24 -7.22
N GLN A 64 -0.47 -1.50 -6.12
CA GLN A 64 -0.73 -0.08 -6.22
C GLN A 64 0.41 0.55 -7.02
N PRO A 65 0.09 1.32 -8.08
CA PRO A 65 1.10 2.01 -8.85
C PRO A 65 1.92 2.88 -7.89
N ARG A 66 3.25 2.84 -8.03
CA ARG A 66 4.11 3.70 -7.21
C ARG A 66 3.71 5.14 -7.51
N ARG A 67 3.93 6.03 -6.54
CA ARG A 67 3.69 7.46 -6.75
C ARG A 67 4.44 7.99 -7.98
N GLU A 68 5.55 7.35 -8.31
CA GLU A 68 6.40 7.62 -9.48
C GLU A 68 5.73 7.22 -10.79
N ASP A 69 4.97 6.12 -10.78
CA ASP A 69 4.20 5.63 -11.94
C ASP A 69 2.94 6.49 -12.19
N LEU A 70 2.44 7.16 -11.14
CA LEU A 70 1.27 8.04 -11.20
C LEU A 70 1.57 9.48 -11.61
N ILE A 71 2.84 9.89 -11.55
CA ILE A 71 3.26 11.27 -11.81
C ILE A 71 3.87 11.32 -13.21
N SER A 72 3.46 12.30 -14.02
CA SER A 72 4.05 12.49 -15.35
C SER A 72 5.57 12.69 -15.24
N SER A 73 6.31 12.23 -16.26
CA SER A 73 7.76 12.39 -16.32
C SER A 73 8.20 13.85 -16.11
N ILE A 74 7.47 14.79 -16.72
CA ILE A 74 7.68 16.23 -16.60
C ILE A 74 7.54 16.69 -15.15
N THR A 75 6.46 16.29 -14.47
CA THR A 75 6.22 16.67 -13.07
C THR A 75 7.29 16.07 -12.16
N MET A 76 7.73 14.83 -12.40
CA MET A 76 8.78 14.19 -11.64
C MET A 76 10.13 14.91 -11.78
N GLU A 77 10.47 15.37 -12.99
CA GLU A 77 11.66 16.21 -13.21
C GLU A 77 11.59 17.53 -12.44
N LEU A 78 10.46 18.22 -12.47
CA LEU A 78 10.27 19.47 -11.71
C LEU A 78 10.45 19.25 -10.21
N LEU A 79 9.91 18.16 -9.65
CA LEU A 79 10.09 17.80 -8.25
C LEU A 79 11.56 17.53 -7.90
N LYS A 80 12.30 16.83 -8.78
CA LYS A 80 13.73 16.60 -8.62
C LYS A 80 14.52 17.92 -8.64
N LYS A 81 14.23 18.82 -9.59
CA LYS A 81 14.85 20.15 -9.69
C LYS A 81 14.58 20.98 -8.43
N ARG A 82 13.33 21.04 -7.98
CA ARG A 82 12.96 21.72 -6.74
C ARG A 82 13.67 21.17 -5.51
N LYS A 83 13.80 19.83 -5.40
CA LYS A 83 14.53 19.19 -4.30
C LYS A 83 16.00 19.57 -4.30
N LYS A 84 16.65 19.64 -5.46
CA LYS A 84 18.04 20.09 -5.59
C LYS A 84 18.20 21.55 -5.15
N LEU A 85 17.35 22.46 -5.63
CA LEU A 85 17.37 23.87 -5.25
C LEU A 85 17.18 24.09 -3.74
N LYS A 86 16.31 23.29 -3.11
CA LYS A 86 16.06 23.37 -1.67
C LYS A 86 17.26 22.93 -0.82
N LEU A 87 18.08 22.03 -1.34
CA LEU A 87 19.29 21.52 -0.67
C LEU A 87 20.53 22.37 -0.93
N ASP A 88 20.51 23.19 -1.99
CA ASP A 88 21.62 24.06 -2.33
C ASP A 88 21.71 25.23 -1.33
N PRO A 89 22.82 25.36 -0.56
CA PRO A 89 23.00 26.41 0.43
C PRO A 89 23.08 27.82 -0.18
N ASN A 90 23.43 27.93 -1.46
CA ASN A 90 23.71 29.19 -2.16
C ASN A 90 22.52 29.73 -2.96
N VAL A 91 21.41 28.98 -3.00
CA VAL A 91 20.19 29.40 -3.70
C VAL A 91 19.46 30.47 -2.90
N THR A 92 19.12 31.57 -3.56
CA THR A 92 18.33 32.68 -2.98
C THR A 92 16.99 32.18 -2.45
N HIS A 93 16.50 32.79 -1.37
CA HIS A 93 15.25 32.39 -0.71
C HIS A 93 14.06 32.35 -1.68
N LEU A 94 14.01 33.25 -2.66
CA LEU A 94 12.99 33.27 -3.72
C LEU A 94 13.02 32.01 -4.60
N ALA A 95 14.20 31.57 -5.02
CA ALA A 95 14.37 30.39 -5.87
C ALA A 95 14.13 29.06 -5.13
N ARG A 96 14.10 29.06 -3.79
CA ARG A 96 13.67 27.90 -2.98
C ARG A 96 12.15 27.77 -2.85
N LEU A 97 11.42 28.88 -2.97
CA LEU A 97 9.97 28.94 -2.76
C LEU A 97 9.17 28.68 -4.04
N THR A 98 9.73 29.03 -5.20
CA THR A 98 9.25 28.64 -6.53
C THR A 98 9.44 27.14 -6.79
#